data_AF-A0A936FTJ4-F1
#
_entry.id   AF-A0A936FTJ4-F1
#
_cell.length_a   1.000
_cell.length_b   1.000
_cell.length_c   1.000
_cell.angle_alpha   90.00
_cell.angle_beta   90.00
_cell.angle_gamma   90.00
#
_symmetry.space_group_name_H-M   'P 1'
#
loop_
_entity.id
_entity.type
_entity.pdbx_description
1 polymer ?
#
loop_
_entity_poly.entity_id
_entity_poly.type
_entity_poly.pdbx_seq_one_letter_code
_entity_poly.pdbx_strand_id
1 'polypeptide(L)'
;MNKYIKIIAFLFVFIQCSINILNAQLYDKNWVMGFGGYLGYPGFILSFDQNGLTQKVTNTKMRMSLTNISMSNEKGELQFYTNGQKVLNNKNQLIENGYNLLDNNLFINQNNDDYSKDYVFTAAFECFQDTKNKNLYYLYQDYYDTLNISINRRIGYQFAVTKLTLTKIDMSKWGAWKSYL
;
A
#
# COMPACT_ATOMS: atom_id res chain seq x y z
N MET A 1 -29.32 -27.62 33.68
CA MET A 1 -29.43 -26.53 32.68
C MET A 1 -30.08 -27.08 31.42
N ASN A 2 -31.23 -26.53 30.99
CA ASN A 2 -32.10 -27.09 29.96
C ASN A 2 -31.38 -27.15 28.57
N LYS A 3 -31.52 -28.26 27.83
CA LYS A 3 -30.88 -28.49 26.51
C LYS A 3 -31.14 -27.33 25.54
N TYR A 4 -32.34 -26.76 25.59
CA TYR A 4 -32.74 -25.63 24.75
C TYR A 4 -31.95 -24.34 25.04
N ILE A 5 -31.60 -24.09 26.31
CA ILE A 5 -30.83 -22.90 26.71
C ILE A 5 -29.42 -22.93 26.10
N LYS A 6 -28.79 -24.12 26.02
CA LYS A 6 -27.47 -24.28 25.40
C LYS A 6 -27.51 -24.01 23.89
N ILE A 7 -28.55 -24.50 23.21
CA ILE A 7 -28.73 -24.29 21.75
C ILE A 7 -28.97 -22.80 21.46
N ILE A 8 -29.82 -22.14 22.23
CA ILE A 8 -30.09 -20.70 22.07
C ILE A 8 -28.83 -19.87 22.31
N ALA A 9 -28.07 -20.18 23.36
CA ALA A 9 -26.80 -19.49 23.64
C ALA A 9 -25.78 -19.69 22.51
N PHE A 10 -25.67 -20.92 21.96
CA PHE A 10 -24.79 -21.19 20.82
C PHE A 10 -25.21 -20.43 19.56
N LEU A 11 -26.51 -20.42 19.22
CA LEU A 11 -27.03 -19.67 18.07
C LEU A 11 -26.81 -18.16 18.24
N PHE A 12 -27.00 -17.63 19.44
CA PHE A 12 -26.75 -16.23 19.73
C PHE A 12 -25.27 -15.87 19.51
N VAL A 13 -24.34 -16.66 20.04
CA VAL A 13 -22.89 -16.45 19.81
C VAL A 13 -22.57 -16.59 18.32
N PHE A 14 -23.10 -17.61 17.64
CA PHE A 14 -22.88 -17.83 16.21
C PHE A 14 -23.36 -16.64 15.36
N ILE A 15 -24.56 -16.12 15.63
CA ILE A 15 -25.12 -14.96 14.93
C ILE A 15 -24.28 -13.70 15.20
N GLN A 16 -23.88 -13.46 16.44
CA GLN A 16 -23.04 -12.31 16.81
C GLN A 16 -21.66 -12.38 16.13
N CYS A 17 -21.06 -13.57 16.03
CA CYS A 17 -19.84 -13.78 15.28
C CYS A 17 -20.06 -13.58 13.77
N SER A 18 -21.16 -14.06 13.23
CA SER A 18 -21.46 -13.97 11.79
C SER A 18 -21.65 -12.53 11.31
N ILE A 19 -22.29 -11.68 12.12
CA ILE A 19 -22.60 -10.29 11.73
C ILE A 19 -21.38 -9.39 11.85
N ASN A 20 -20.54 -9.58 12.87
CA ASN A 20 -19.43 -8.67 13.16
C ASN A 20 -18.12 -9.04 12.45
N ILE A 21 -17.91 -10.31 12.06
CA ILE A 21 -16.65 -10.77 11.45
C ILE A 21 -16.57 -10.43 9.95
N LEU A 22 -17.68 -10.11 9.28
CA LEU A 22 -17.69 -9.81 7.84
C LEU A 22 -17.10 -8.43 7.48
N ASN A 23 -17.00 -7.48 8.42
CA ASN A 23 -16.46 -6.15 8.12
C ASN A 23 -14.93 -6.13 7.95
N ALA A 24 -14.21 -7.15 8.44
CA ALA A 24 -12.77 -7.28 8.22
C ALA A 24 -12.42 -7.37 6.72
N GLN A 25 -13.36 -7.82 5.88
CA GLN A 25 -13.18 -7.96 4.44
C GLN A 25 -13.10 -6.62 3.70
N LEU A 26 -13.57 -5.52 4.30
CA LEU A 26 -13.68 -4.23 3.59
C LEU A 26 -12.36 -3.47 3.53
N TYR A 27 -11.39 -3.74 4.41
CA TYR A 27 -10.07 -3.09 4.37
C TYR A 27 -9.30 -3.41 3.07
N ASP A 28 -9.46 -4.64 2.57
CA ASP A 28 -8.85 -5.13 1.33
C ASP A 28 -9.79 -5.03 0.11
N LYS A 29 -10.86 -4.24 0.23
CA LYS A 29 -11.89 -4.10 -0.82
C LYS A 29 -11.35 -3.56 -2.14
N ASN A 30 -10.35 -2.68 -2.11
CA ASN A 30 -9.87 -1.99 -3.31
C ASN A 30 -8.44 -2.39 -3.62
N TRP A 31 -8.18 -2.87 -4.83
CA TRP A 31 -6.84 -3.19 -5.31
C TRP A 31 -6.47 -2.24 -6.43
N VAL A 32 -5.49 -1.38 -6.18
CA VAL A 32 -4.97 -0.45 -7.19
C VAL A 32 -3.86 -1.13 -7.96
N MET A 33 -4.10 -1.33 -9.25
CA MET A 33 -3.25 -2.07 -10.17
C MET A 33 -2.82 -1.15 -11.32
N GLY A 34 -1.66 -1.42 -11.92
CA GLY A 34 -1.18 -0.63 -13.04
C GLY A 34 0.28 -0.88 -13.37
N PHE A 35 0.64 -0.54 -14.60
CA PHE A 35 2.00 -0.69 -15.10
C PHE A 35 2.45 0.61 -15.76
N GLY A 36 3.69 1.02 -15.53
CA GLY A 36 4.26 2.19 -16.19
C GLY A 36 4.71 1.84 -17.60
N GLY A 37 4.37 2.64 -18.60
CA GLY A 37 4.81 2.47 -19.98
C GLY A 37 4.74 3.79 -20.75
N TYR A 38 5.12 3.81 -22.04
CA TYR A 38 5.28 5.04 -22.85
C TYR A 38 4.16 6.09 -22.77
N LEU A 39 2.93 5.68 -22.42
CA LEU A 39 1.75 6.54 -22.27
C LEU A 39 1.51 7.01 -20.81
N GLY A 40 2.51 6.89 -19.93
CA GLY A 40 2.44 7.23 -18.52
C GLY A 40 2.14 6.04 -17.62
N TYR A 41 1.21 6.21 -16.69
CA TYR A 41 0.86 5.21 -15.68
C TYR A 41 -0.60 4.76 -15.79
N PRO A 42 -0.99 4.08 -16.90
CA PRO A 42 -2.32 3.51 -17.01
C PRO A 42 -2.51 2.42 -15.95
N GLY A 43 -3.67 2.46 -15.28
CA GLY A 43 -4.02 1.50 -14.27
C GLY A 43 -5.52 1.38 -14.09
N PHE A 44 -5.91 0.61 -13.09
CA PHE A 44 -7.29 0.43 -12.72
C PHE A 44 -7.40 0.11 -11.23
N ILE A 45 -8.54 0.46 -10.65
CA ILE A 45 -8.93 0.06 -9.32
C ILE A 45 -9.93 -1.08 -9.49
N LEU A 46 -9.58 -2.25 -8.96
CA LEU A 46 -10.53 -3.34 -8.76
C LEU A 46 -11.20 -3.14 -7.40
N SER A 47 -12.52 -3.21 -7.33
CA SER A 47 -13.27 -3.18 -6.07
C SER A 47 -14.09 -4.46 -5.92
N PHE A 48 -13.99 -5.09 -4.76
CA PHE A 48 -14.75 -6.28 -4.39
C PHE A 48 -16.01 -5.87 -3.63
N ASP A 49 -17.14 -5.83 -4.31
CA ASP A 49 -18.45 -5.50 -3.75
C ASP A 49 -19.27 -6.77 -3.47
N GLN A 50 -20.33 -6.65 -2.66
CA GLN A 50 -21.25 -7.76 -2.40
C GLN A 50 -21.87 -8.34 -3.68
N ASN A 51 -22.03 -7.51 -4.71
CA ASN A 51 -22.62 -7.89 -5.99
C ASN A 51 -21.58 -8.36 -7.02
N GLY A 52 -20.30 -8.47 -6.64
CA GLY A 52 -19.22 -8.93 -7.50
C GLY A 52 -18.06 -7.95 -7.62
N LEU A 53 -17.23 -8.17 -8.64
CA LEU A 53 -16.06 -7.36 -8.94
C LEU A 53 -16.45 -6.16 -9.82
N THR A 54 -16.05 -4.96 -9.43
CA THR A 54 -16.11 -3.75 -10.28
C THR A 54 -14.71 -3.27 -10.65
N GLN A 55 -14.58 -2.61 -11.79
CA GLN A 55 -13.32 -2.06 -12.29
C GLN A 55 -13.49 -0.61 -12.69
N LYS A 56 -12.57 0.24 -12.25
CA LYS A 56 -12.48 1.65 -12.66
C LYS A 56 -11.11 1.95 -13.25
N VAL A 57 -11.07 2.38 -14.50
CA VAL A 57 -9.83 2.86 -15.14
C VAL A 57 -9.34 4.13 -14.43
N THR A 58 -8.03 4.21 -14.19
CA THR A 58 -7.38 5.34 -13.51
C THR A 58 -5.98 5.58 -14.10
N ASN A 59 -5.42 6.76 -13.84
CA ASN A 59 -3.99 7.00 -14.01
C ASN A 59 -3.37 7.00 -12.61
N THR A 60 -2.59 5.97 -12.29
CA THR A 60 -2.03 5.75 -10.95
C THR A 60 -0.91 6.71 -10.62
N LYS A 61 -0.38 7.45 -11.62
CA LYS A 61 0.76 8.39 -11.51
C LYS A 61 2.05 7.80 -10.92
N MET A 62 2.10 6.49 -10.72
CA MET A 62 3.25 5.71 -10.31
C MET A 62 3.06 4.26 -10.76
N ARG A 63 4.16 3.54 -10.89
CA ARG A 63 4.14 2.12 -11.25
C ARG A 63 3.62 1.30 -10.08
N MET A 64 2.58 0.49 -10.31
CA MET A 64 1.90 -0.33 -9.30
C MET A 64 2.14 -1.83 -9.50
N SER A 65 3.25 -2.18 -10.15
CA SER A 65 3.63 -3.57 -10.41
C SER A 65 4.64 -4.06 -9.37
N LEU A 66 4.58 -5.35 -9.02
CA LEU A 66 5.44 -6.06 -8.06
C LEU A 66 5.10 -5.77 -6.60
N THR A 67 5.46 -4.60 -6.08
CA THR A 67 5.18 -4.24 -4.69
C THR A 67 4.26 -3.03 -4.64
N ASN A 68 3.02 -3.27 -4.24
CA ASN A 68 2.03 -2.23 -4.03
C ASN A 68 1.09 -2.59 -2.89
N ILE A 69 0.61 -1.55 -2.21
CA ILE A 69 -0.37 -1.69 -1.14
C ILE A 69 -1.49 -0.69 -1.41
N SER A 70 -2.72 -1.14 -1.18
CA SER A 70 -3.92 -0.31 -1.25
C SER A 70 -4.64 -0.43 0.10
N MET A 71 -4.90 0.69 0.78
CA MET A 71 -5.54 0.67 2.09
C MET A 71 -6.92 1.31 2.00
N SER A 72 -7.95 0.56 2.39
CA SER A 72 -9.31 1.07 2.56
C SER A 72 -9.61 1.32 4.04
N ASN A 73 -10.65 2.09 4.35
CA ASN A 73 -11.17 2.21 5.72
C ASN A 73 -12.15 1.07 6.05
N GLU A 74 -12.72 1.08 7.27
CA GLU A 74 -13.74 0.11 7.71
C GLU A 74 -15.01 0.07 6.84
N LYS A 75 -15.26 1.10 6.02
CA LYS A 75 -16.39 1.16 5.08
C LYS A 75 -16.02 0.65 3.68
N GLY A 76 -14.76 0.28 3.47
CA GLY A 76 -14.22 -0.13 2.18
C GLY A 76 -13.99 1.03 1.21
N GLU A 77 -13.86 2.25 1.71
CA GLU A 77 -13.48 3.39 0.90
C GLU A 77 -11.94 3.45 0.84
N LEU A 78 -11.38 3.42 -0.36
CA LEU A 78 -9.93 3.58 -0.58
C LEU A 78 -9.46 4.89 0.10
N GLN A 79 -8.43 4.80 0.93
CA GLN A 79 -7.81 5.94 1.62
C GLN A 79 -6.57 6.38 0.86
N PHE A 80 -5.64 5.44 0.66
CA PHE A 80 -4.40 5.65 -0.07
C PHE A 80 -3.90 4.36 -0.70
N TYR A 81 -2.92 4.50 -1.58
CA TYR A 81 -2.16 3.40 -2.15
C TYR A 81 -0.70 3.82 -2.34
N THR A 82 0.19 2.84 -2.38
CA THR A 82 1.63 3.06 -2.49
C THR A 82 2.29 1.98 -3.32
N ASN A 83 3.38 2.33 -3.99
CA ASN A 83 4.32 1.39 -4.59
C ASN A 83 5.59 1.18 -3.74
N GLY A 84 5.57 1.65 -2.50
CA GLY A 84 6.72 1.66 -1.59
C GLY A 84 7.67 2.85 -1.73
N GLN A 85 7.56 3.65 -2.79
CA GLN A 85 8.36 4.88 -2.92
C GLN A 85 7.52 6.14 -2.74
N LYS A 86 6.28 6.10 -3.24
CA LYS A 86 5.31 7.19 -3.14
C LYS A 86 4.01 6.70 -2.53
N VAL A 87 3.31 7.57 -1.81
CA VAL A 87 1.97 7.33 -1.27
C VAL A 87 1.03 8.36 -1.88
N LEU A 88 0.02 7.86 -2.57
CA LEU A 88 -1.03 8.65 -3.18
C LEU A 88 -2.35 8.37 -2.49
N ASN A 89 -3.15 9.40 -2.32
CA ASN A 89 -4.52 9.27 -1.83
C ASN A 89 -5.47 8.69 -2.89
N ASN A 90 -6.73 8.49 -2.52
CA ASN A 90 -7.80 8.01 -3.42
C ASN A 90 -8.17 8.96 -4.59
N LYS A 91 -7.65 10.18 -4.62
CA LYS A 91 -7.75 11.16 -5.72
C LYS A 91 -6.50 11.19 -6.60
N ASN A 92 -5.59 10.22 -6.46
CA ASN A 92 -4.30 10.16 -7.16
C ASN A 92 -3.44 11.41 -6.90
N GLN A 93 -3.45 11.95 -5.68
CA GLN A 93 -2.58 13.07 -5.30
C GLN A 93 -1.58 12.59 -4.26
N LEU A 94 -0.34 13.04 -4.39
CA LEU A 94 0.72 12.77 -3.44
C LEU A 94 0.33 13.33 -2.06
N ILE A 95 0.44 12.52 -1.01
CA ILE A 95 0.22 13.00 0.36
C ILE A 95 1.46 13.75 0.87
N GLU A 96 1.29 14.60 1.88
CA GLU A 96 2.41 15.30 2.51
C GLU A 96 3.46 14.29 3.02
N ASN A 97 4.73 14.51 2.68
CA ASN A 97 5.83 13.58 2.98
C ASN A 97 5.65 12.15 2.42
N GLY A 98 4.72 11.95 1.50
CA GLY A 98 4.45 10.66 0.85
C GLY A 98 5.38 10.36 -0.32
N TYR A 99 6.61 10.85 -0.33
CA TYR A 99 7.59 10.64 -1.41
C TYR A 99 8.97 10.35 -0.82
N ASN A 100 9.85 9.74 -1.61
CA ASN A 100 11.21 9.36 -1.19
C ASN A 100 11.19 8.58 0.13
N LEU A 101 10.24 7.65 0.26
CA LEU A 101 10.09 6.81 1.47
C LEU A 101 11.28 5.87 1.69
N LEU A 102 12.08 5.68 0.64
CA LEU A 102 13.32 4.93 0.66
C LEU A 102 14.48 5.86 0.30
N ASP A 103 15.67 5.56 0.83
CA ASP A 103 16.88 6.36 0.59
C ASP A 103 17.24 6.38 -0.90
N ASN A 104 17.73 7.53 -1.38
CA ASN A 104 18.02 7.80 -2.79
C ASN A 104 19.20 6.96 -3.34
N ASN A 105 19.93 6.26 -2.47
CA ASN A 105 21.09 5.44 -2.81
C ASN A 105 20.75 4.00 -3.23
N LEU A 106 19.48 3.62 -3.12
CA LEU A 106 19.00 2.33 -3.62
C LEU A 106 18.95 2.37 -5.14
N PHE A 107 18.87 1.22 -5.80
CA PHE A 107 18.72 1.09 -7.26
C PHE A 107 17.40 1.69 -7.77
N ILE A 108 17.17 2.97 -7.53
CA ILE A 108 16.51 3.84 -8.46
C ILE A 108 17.50 3.93 -9.62
N ASN A 109 17.27 3.12 -10.65
CA ASN A 109 18.11 3.09 -11.83
C ASN A 109 18.35 4.55 -12.26
N GLN A 110 19.59 5.03 -12.18
CA GLN A 110 19.95 6.42 -12.47
C GLN A 110 19.90 6.74 -13.96
N ASN A 111 19.33 5.84 -14.77
CA ASN A 111 18.92 6.15 -16.11
C ASN A 111 17.83 7.22 -16.00
N ASN A 112 18.10 8.41 -16.51
CA ASN A 112 17.26 9.61 -16.49
C ASN A 112 15.85 9.44 -17.11
N ASP A 113 15.47 8.23 -17.47
CA ASP A 113 14.14 7.89 -17.94
C ASP A 113 13.22 7.83 -16.71
N ASP A 114 12.22 8.71 -16.69
CA ASP A 114 11.24 8.84 -15.58
C ASP A 114 10.58 7.51 -15.18
N TYR A 115 10.60 6.50 -16.05
CA TYR A 115 10.12 5.13 -15.82
C TYR A 115 10.84 4.37 -14.71
N SER A 116 12.12 4.65 -14.52
CA SER A 116 12.97 3.88 -13.63
C SER A 116 13.18 4.56 -12.27
N LYS A 117 12.78 5.84 -12.19
CA LYS A 117 12.76 6.62 -10.94
C LYS A 117 11.76 6.11 -9.91
N ASP A 118 10.69 5.46 -10.36
CA ASP A 118 9.58 4.99 -9.54
C ASP A 118 9.57 3.46 -9.35
N TYR A 119 10.67 2.80 -9.73
CA TYR A 119 10.80 1.34 -9.69
C TYR A 119 11.67 0.92 -8.51
N VAL A 120 11.07 0.23 -7.55
CA VAL A 120 11.81 -0.43 -6.48
C VAL A 120 11.42 -1.90 -6.48
N PHE A 121 12.42 -2.78 -6.60
CA PHE A 121 12.21 -4.22 -6.81
C PHE A 121 11.53 -4.90 -5.62
N THR A 122 11.80 -4.43 -4.42
CA THR A 122 11.09 -4.74 -3.18
C THR A 122 11.01 -3.45 -2.37
N ALA A 123 9.82 -3.01 -1.97
CA ALA A 123 9.68 -1.76 -1.22
C ALA A 123 8.45 -1.68 -0.33
N ALA A 124 7.38 -2.40 -0.59
CA ALA A 124 6.19 -2.39 0.26
C ALA A 124 5.64 -3.80 0.34
N PHE A 125 5.81 -4.45 1.47
CA PHE A 125 5.28 -5.79 1.68
C PHE A 125 4.09 -5.80 2.64
N GLU A 126 4.05 -4.89 3.62
CA GLU A 126 2.97 -4.86 4.61
C GLU A 126 2.66 -3.45 5.12
N CYS A 127 1.39 -3.18 5.42
CA CYS A 127 0.96 -1.92 6.00
C CYS A 127 -0.15 -2.14 7.02
N PHE A 128 -0.01 -1.54 8.20
CA PHE A 128 -0.96 -1.66 9.29
C PHE A 128 -1.51 -0.32 9.72
N GLN A 129 -2.80 -0.25 10.02
CA GLN A 129 -3.41 0.88 10.70
C GLN A 129 -3.05 0.86 12.19
N ASP A 130 -2.76 2.02 12.77
CA ASP A 130 -2.56 2.16 14.22
C ASP A 130 -3.83 1.79 14.99
N THR A 131 -3.66 1.05 16.08
CA THR A 131 -4.79 0.52 16.88
C THR A 131 -5.54 1.60 17.65
N LYS A 132 -4.91 2.75 17.90
CA LYS A 132 -5.48 3.87 18.68
C LYS A 132 -5.85 5.04 17.77
N ASN A 133 -5.14 5.25 16.67
CA ASN A 133 -5.38 6.37 15.76
C ASN A 133 -5.68 5.89 14.33
N LYS A 134 -6.94 6.01 13.92
CA LYS A 134 -7.42 5.58 12.59
C LYS A 134 -6.78 6.31 11.40
N ASN A 135 -6.13 7.45 11.63
CA ASN A 135 -5.44 8.20 10.59
C ASN A 135 -3.95 7.85 10.45
N LEU A 136 -3.40 7.04 11.36
CA LEU A 136 -1.99 6.65 11.33
C LEU A 136 -1.85 5.25 10.76
N TYR A 137 -0.86 5.09 9.88
CA TYR A 137 -0.50 3.83 9.27
C TYR A 137 1.01 3.62 9.32
N TYR A 138 1.42 2.36 9.41
CA TYR A 138 2.80 1.95 9.46
C TYR A 138 3.08 1.04 8.27
N LEU A 139 3.91 1.52 7.36
CA LEU A 139 4.34 0.82 6.16
C LEU A 139 5.67 0.13 6.46
N TYR A 140 5.69 -1.19 6.35
CA TYR A 140 6.89 -2.01 6.44
C TYR A 140 7.43 -2.30 5.04
N GLN A 141 8.73 -2.10 4.91
CA GLN A 141 9.40 -2.03 3.62
C GLN A 141 10.68 -2.82 3.69
N ASP A 142 10.88 -3.75 2.78
CA ASP A 142 12.12 -4.49 2.60
C ASP A 142 12.77 -4.04 1.30
N TYR A 143 14.05 -3.68 1.33
CA TYR A 143 14.76 -3.33 0.10
C TYR A 143 16.18 -3.87 0.11
N TYR A 144 16.71 -4.08 -1.09
CA TYR A 144 18.10 -4.46 -1.30
C TYR A 144 18.97 -3.21 -1.36
N ASP A 145 19.84 -3.05 -0.36
CA ASP A 145 20.97 -2.15 -0.47
C ASP A 145 22.14 -2.91 -1.10
N THR A 146 22.85 -2.27 -2.03
CA THR A 146 24.04 -2.88 -2.62
C THR A 146 25.30 -2.16 -2.26
N LEU A 147 26.19 -2.91 -1.63
CA LEU A 147 27.55 -2.47 -1.37
C LEU A 147 28.40 -2.86 -2.57
N ASN A 148 28.73 -1.87 -3.40
CA ASN A 148 29.73 -2.02 -4.45
C ASN A 148 31.12 -1.97 -3.84
N ILE A 149 31.69 -3.13 -3.52
CA ILE A 149 33.08 -3.25 -3.08
C ILE A 149 33.94 -3.48 -4.32
N SER A 150 34.68 -2.44 -4.73
CA SER A 150 35.64 -2.55 -5.83
C SER A 150 37.01 -2.96 -5.28
N ILE A 151 37.35 -4.25 -5.41
CA ILE A 151 38.69 -4.74 -5.10
C ILE A 151 39.46 -4.78 -6.43
N ASN A 152 40.38 -3.82 -6.64
CA ASN A 152 41.25 -3.73 -7.82
C ASN A 152 40.52 -3.76 -9.18
N ARG A 153 39.88 -2.65 -9.62
CA ARG A 153 39.43 -2.27 -11.00
C ARG A 153 38.84 -3.33 -11.98
N ARG A 154 38.76 -4.62 -11.65
CA ARG A 154 38.46 -5.75 -12.55
C ARG A 154 37.53 -6.79 -11.92
N ILE A 155 37.37 -6.82 -10.60
CA ILE A 155 36.41 -7.70 -9.93
C ILE A 155 35.60 -6.85 -8.95
N GLY A 156 34.38 -6.50 -9.34
CA GLY A 156 33.39 -5.92 -8.44
C GLY A 156 32.56 -7.05 -7.85
N TYR A 157 32.57 -7.19 -6.52
CA TYR A 157 31.56 -8.00 -5.84
C TYR A 157 30.38 -7.09 -5.51
N GLN A 158 29.19 -7.50 -5.92
CA GLN A 158 27.94 -6.89 -5.45
C GLN A 158 27.40 -7.73 -4.30
N PHE A 159 27.41 -7.16 -3.11
CA PHE A 159 26.69 -7.73 -1.97
C PHE A 159 25.33 -7.04 -1.91
N ALA A 160 24.25 -7.81 -1.97
CA ALA A 160 22.92 -7.34 -1.66
C ALA A 160 22.63 -7.62 -0.18
N VAL A 161 22.34 -6.57 0.58
CA VAL A 161 21.88 -6.66 1.97
C VAL A 161 20.43 -6.23 2.01
N THR A 162 19.57 -7.08 2.56
CA THR A 162 18.18 -6.69 2.81
C THR A 162 18.12 -5.77 4.03
N LYS A 163 17.54 -4.59 3.84
CA LYS A 163 17.21 -3.67 4.93
C LYS A 163 15.70 -3.63 5.12
N LEU A 164 15.29 -3.65 6.39
CA LEU A 164 13.91 -3.45 6.80
C LEU A 164 13.74 -2.02 7.30
N THR A 165 12.78 -1.29 6.75
CA THR A 165 12.41 0.05 7.21
C THR A 165 10.94 0.14 7.57
N LEU A 166 10.65 1.06 8.49
CA LEU A 166 9.32 1.37 8.98
C LEU A 166 9.02 2.83 8.66
N THR A 167 8.00 3.06 7.84
CA THR A 167 7.54 4.39 7.45
C THR A 167 6.20 4.67 8.12
N LYS A 168 6.10 5.81 8.82
CA LYS A 168 4.83 6.28 9.40
C LYS A 168 4.11 7.18 8.40
N ILE A 169 2.87 6.84 8.08
CA ILE A 169 1.97 7.61 7.22
C ILE A 169 0.90 8.24 8.10
N ASP A 170 0.69 9.56 7.98
CA ASP A 170 -0.33 10.31 8.71
C ASP A 170 -1.35 10.92 7.75
N MET A 171 -2.50 10.27 7.66
CA MET A 171 -3.60 10.68 6.80
C MET A 171 -4.41 11.86 7.38
N SER A 172 -4.20 12.25 8.65
CA SER A 172 -4.94 13.38 9.26
C SER A 172 -4.52 14.73 8.70
N LYS A 173 -3.28 14.82 8.21
CA LYS A 173 -2.75 16.00 7.52
C LYS A 173 -3.30 16.15 6.11
N TRP A 174 -3.97 15.11 5.61
CA TRP A 174 -4.59 15.11 4.30
C TRP A 174 -6.09 15.46 4.43
N GLY A 175 -6.51 16.51 3.72
CA GLY A 175 -7.87 17.08 3.82
C GLY A 175 -7.93 18.47 4.48
N ALA A 176 -6.83 18.96 5.08
CA ALA A 176 -6.74 20.29 5.69
C ALA A 176 -6.35 21.43 4.73
N TRP A 177 -6.19 21.16 3.43
CA TRP A 177 -5.95 22.20 2.44
C TRP A 177 -7.27 22.85 2.03
N LYS A 178 -7.54 24.02 2.61
CA LYS A 178 -8.43 25.02 1.99
C LYS A 178 -7.95 25.21 0.56
N SER A 179 -8.87 25.09 -0.39
CA SER A 179 -8.66 25.49 -1.78
C SER A 179 -8.20 26.95 -1.80
N TYR A 180 -6.92 27.16 -2.09
CA TYR A 180 -6.41 28.43 -2.59
C TYR A 180 -5.96 28.20 -4.02
N LEU A 181 -6.93 28.03 -4.92
CA LEU A 181 -6.90 28.44 -6.31
C LEU A 181 -8.35 28.76 -6.71
#